data_AF-A0AAD7EQF9-F1
#
_entry.id   AF-A0AAD7EQF9-F1
#
_cell.length_a   1.000
_cell.length_b   1.000
_cell.length_c   1.000
_cell.angle_alpha   90.00
_cell.angle_beta   90.00
_cell.angle_gamma   90.00
#
_symmetry.space_group_name_H-M   'P 1'
#
loop_
_entity.id
_entity.type
_entity.pdbx_description
1 polymer ?
#
loop_
_entity_poly.entity_id
_entity_poly.type
_entity_poly.pdbx_seq_one_letter_code
_entity_poly.pdbx_strand_id
1 'polypeptide(L)'
;MAEIARNYHDSVQQKDMPDTYARLLTTSIVLEQCDAHLNREQHDLLNQKLLALELKIALRISKNGSAPGIDGLPYEFYKWLEIEFKNDPDNTLDILEFLEALFTDIETYGIVPGTDF
;
A
#
# COMPACT_ATOMS: atom_id res chain seq x y z
N MET A 1 -8.96 25.06 14.89
CA MET A 1 -7.52 24.88 14.64
C MET A 1 -7.24 23.74 13.67
N ALA A 2 -7.79 22.54 13.88
CA ALA A 2 -7.66 21.44 12.92
C ALA A 2 -8.18 21.75 11.50
N GLU A 3 -9.34 22.40 11.37
CA GLU A 3 -9.87 22.81 10.04
C GLU A 3 -9.00 23.85 9.32
N ILE A 4 -8.46 24.82 10.06
CA ILE A 4 -7.60 25.87 9.48
C ILE A 4 -6.30 25.25 8.97
N ALA A 5 -5.72 24.33 9.73
CA ALA A 5 -4.54 23.58 9.30
C ALA A 5 -4.84 22.68 8.10
N ARG A 6 -5.95 21.93 8.11
CA ARG A 6 -6.39 21.10 6.98
C ARG A 6 -6.54 21.91 5.71
N ASN A 7 -7.34 22.98 5.76
CA ASN A 7 -7.61 23.82 4.59
C ASN A 7 -6.34 24.49 4.07
N TYR A 8 -5.41 24.87 4.95
CA TYR A 8 -4.11 25.38 4.54
C TYR A 8 -3.29 24.31 3.80
N HIS A 9 -3.16 23.10 4.36
CA HIS A 9 -2.40 22.01 3.73
C HIS A 9 -3.02 21.58 2.40
N ASP A 10 -4.35 21.45 2.31
CA ASP A 10 -5.05 21.11 1.08
C ASP A 10 -4.83 22.19 0.01
N SER A 11 -4.90 23.48 0.39
CA SER A 11 -4.68 24.59 -0.54
C SER A 11 -3.25 24.65 -1.08
N VAL A 12 -2.26 24.27 -0.27
CA VAL A 12 -0.85 24.20 -0.68
C VAL A 12 -0.62 23.02 -1.61
N GLN A 13 -1.25 21.87 -1.37
CA GLN A 13 -1.12 20.68 -2.23
C GLN A 13 -1.72 20.88 -3.63
N GLN A 14 -2.74 21.73 -3.76
CA GLN A 14 -3.37 22.04 -5.04
C GLN A 14 -2.67 23.19 -5.78
N LYS A 15 -1.83 23.95 -5.10
CA LYS A 15 -1.14 25.10 -5.69
C LYS A 15 -0.07 24.62 -6.67
N ASP A 16 -0.05 25.21 -7.85
CA ASP A 16 0.92 24.92 -8.92
C ASP A 16 0.89 23.47 -9.44
N MET A 17 -0.23 22.74 -9.24
CA MET A 17 -0.40 21.45 -9.88
C MET A 17 -0.41 21.62 -11.41
N PRO A 18 0.47 20.92 -12.15
CA PRO A 18 0.48 20.98 -13.60
C PRO A 18 -0.84 20.45 -14.16
N ASP A 19 -1.28 21.00 -15.28
CA ASP A 19 -2.44 20.44 -15.99
C ASP A 19 -2.15 18.99 -16.39
N THR A 20 -3.21 18.20 -16.55
CA THR A 20 -3.09 16.75 -16.78
C THR A 20 -2.25 16.41 -18.01
N TYR A 21 -2.31 17.23 -19.06
CA TYR A 21 -1.53 17.02 -20.28
C TYR A 21 -0.06 17.34 -20.07
N ALA A 22 0.27 18.48 -19.44
CA ALA A 22 1.64 18.83 -19.09
C ALA A 22 2.28 17.78 -18.17
N ARG A 23 1.50 17.23 -17.22
CA ARG A 23 1.95 16.13 -16.36
C ARG A 23 2.30 14.88 -17.18
N LEU A 24 1.40 14.42 -18.05
CA LEU A 24 1.62 13.22 -18.88
C LEU A 24 2.84 13.38 -19.78
N LEU A 25 2.96 14.52 -20.47
CA LEU A 25 4.11 14.81 -21.33
C LEU A 25 5.43 14.79 -20.55
N THR A 26 5.46 15.44 -19.39
CA THR A 26 6.66 15.48 -18.53
C THR A 26 7.02 14.09 -18.02
N THR A 27 6.03 13.30 -17.60
CA THR A 27 6.23 11.90 -17.18
C THR A 27 6.85 11.08 -18.31
N SER A 28 6.33 11.19 -19.54
CA SER A 28 6.90 10.47 -20.70
C SER A 28 8.34 10.88 -20.97
N ILE A 29 8.65 12.19 -20.99
CA ILE A 29 10.02 12.68 -21.22
C ILE A 29 10.99 12.14 -20.17
N VAL A 30 10.60 12.16 -18.89
CA VAL A 30 11.45 11.66 -17.80
C VAL A 30 11.67 10.16 -17.91
N LEU A 31 10.61 9.39 -18.25
CA LEU A 31 10.72 7.94 -18.43
C LEU A 31 11.63 7.57 -19.62
N GLU A 32 11.59 8.33 -20.72
CA GLU A 32 12.49 8.13 -21.87
C GLU A 32 13.96 8.37 -21.52
N GLN A 33 14.25 9.16 -20.48
CA GLN A 33 15.60 9.42 -19.99
C GLN A 33 16.08 8.40 -18.95
N CYS A 34 15.22 7.46 -18.52
CA CYS A 34 15.61 6.41 -17.60
C CYS A 34 16.32 5.28 -18.35
N ASP A 35 17.66 5.27 -18.29
CA ASP A 35 18.48 4.18 -18.86
C ASP A 35 18.44 2.89 -18.02
N ALA A 36 18.04 2.98 -16.75
CA ALA A 36 17.98 1.85 -15.83
C ALA A 36 16.75 0.99 -16.10
N HIS A 37 16.98 -0.22 -16.61
CA HIS A 37 15.95 -1.22 -16.86
C HIS A 37 16.17 -2.43 -15.97
N LEU A 38 15.09 -3.04 -15.50
CA LEU A 38 15.17 -4.32 -14.81
C LEU A 38 15.68 -5.37 -15.78
N ASN A 39 16.69 -6.13 -15.33
CA ASN A 39 17.06 -7.34 -16.04
C ASN A 39 15.96 -8.40 -15.86
N ARG A 40 16.04 -9.49 -16.63
CA ARG A 40 15.02 -10.54 -16.60
C ARG A 40 14.80 -11.14 -15.20
N GLU A 41 15.88 -11.38 -14.45
CA GLU A 41 15.78 -11.97 -13.11
C GLU A 41 15.07 -11.02 -12.13
N GLN A 42 15.36 -9.72 -12.23
CA GLN A 42 14.70 -8.69 -11.42
C GLN A 42 13.23 -8.54 -11.79
N HIS A 43 12.92 -8.61 -13.09
CA HIS A 43 11.54 -8.60 -13.57
C HIS A 43 10.77 -9.82 -13.09
N ASP A 44 11.38 -11.01 -13.15
CA ASP A 44 10.77 -12.25 -12.68
C ASP A 44 10.58 -12.22 -11.16
N LEU A 45 11.52 -11.63 -10.40
CA LEU A 45 11.39 -11.41 -8.96
C LEU A 45 10.24 -10.47 -8.62
N LEU A 46 10.10 -9.36 -9.37
CA LEU A 46 9.04 -8.37 -9.12
C LEU A 46 7.64 -8.90 -9.45
N ASN A 47 7.54 -9.88 -10.36
CA ASN A 47 6.28 -10.53 -10.73
C ASN A 47 5.92 -11.73 -9.84
N GLN A 48 6.72 -12.02 -8.80
CA GLN A 48 6.37 -13.06 -7.84
C GLN A 48 5.16 -12.61 -7.04
N LYS A 49 4.22 -13.54 -6.84
CA LYS A 49 3.07 -13.30 -5.98
C LYS A 49 3.54 -13.13 -4.55
N LEU A 50 2.88 -12.22 -3.85
CA LEU A 50 3.07 -12.02 -2.42
C LEU A 50 2.76 -13.32 -1.66
N LEU A 51 3.65 -13.69 -0.74
CA LEU A 51 3.48 -14.88 0.10
C LEU A 51 3.04 -14.48 1.52
N ALA A 52 2.19 -15.29 2.16
CA ALA A 52 1.81 -15.10 3.58
C ALA A 52 3.03 -15.00 4.53
N LEU A 53 4.13 -15.69 4.22
CA LEU A 53 5.36 -15.60 5.01
C LEU A 53 6.00 -14.21 4.93
N GLU A 54 5.97 -13.57 3.78
CA GLU A 54 6.50 -12.23 3.57
C GLU A 54 5.64 -11.20 4.31
N LEU A 55 4.31 -11.34 4.25
CA LEU A 55 3.36 -10.56 5.05
C LEU A 55 3.64 -10.69 6.54
N LYS A 56 3.89 -11.92 7.02
CA LYS A 56 4.24 -12.16 8.42
C LYS A 56 5.53 -11.46 8.83
N ILE A 57 6.56 -11.53 8.00
CA ILE A 57 7.85 -10.87 8.25
C ILE A 57 7.63 -9.35 8.27
N ALA A 58 6.94 -8.81 7.26
CA ALA A 58 6.63 -7.39 7.15
C ALA A 58 5.88 -6.90 8.39
N LEU A 59 4.79 -7.59 8.76
CA LEU A 59 4.00 -7.25 9.94
C LEU A 59 4.85 -7.27 11.22
N ARG A 60 5.74 -8.24 11.38
CA ARG A 60 6.64 -8.33 12.55
C ARG A 60 7.62 -7.16 12.63
N ILE A 61 8.18 -6.72 11.51
CA ILE A 61 9.15 -5.61 11.48
C ILE A 61 8.49 -4.22 11.48
N SER A 62 7.18 -4.14 11.19
CA SER A 62 6.43 -2.89 11.22
C SER A 62 6.58 -2.16 12.55
N LYS A 63 6.80 -0.85 12.50
CA LYS A 63 7.06 -0.02 13.67
C LYS A 63 5.77 0.30 14.44
N ASN A 64 5.79 0.04 15.73
CA ASN A 64 4.74 0.44 16.66
C ASN A 64 4.72 1.97 16.89
N GLY A 65 3.53 2.52 17.16
CA GLY A 65 3.32 3.94 17.42
C GLY A 65 3.46 4.82 16.18
N SER A 66 3.45 4.22 14.99
CA SER A 66 3.32 4.96 13.73
C SER A 66 1.90 5.52 13.62
N ALA A 67 1.76 6.68 12.98
CA ALA A 67 0.44 7.21 12.66
C ALA A 67 -0.31 6.20 11.76
N PRO A 68 -1.59 5.90 12.05
CA PRO A 68 -2.37 5.01 11.22
C PRO A 68 -2.65 5.62 9.84
N GLY A 69 -2.99 4.77 8.88
CA GLY A 69 -3.36 5.18 7.53
C GLY A 69 -4.73 5.88 7.50
N ILE A 70 -5.27 6.04 6.28
CA ILE A 70 -6.60 6.62 6.06
C ILE A 70 -7.72 5.82 6.70
N ASP A 71 -7.49 4.53 6.96
CA ASP A 71 -8.39 3.60 7.64
C ASP A 71 -8.41 3.78 9.16
N GLY A 72 -7.45 4.51 9.72
CA GLY A 72 -7.30 4.69 11.16
C GLY A 72 -6.78 3.45 11.91
N LEU A 73 -6.39 2.39 11.21
CA LEU A 73 -5.94 1.13 11.82
C LEU A 73 -4.41 1.11 11.98
N PRO A 74 -3.89 0.98 13.21
CA PRO A 74 -2.45 0.93 13.45
C PRO A 74 -1.89 -0.49 13.22
N TYR A 75 -0.58 -0.62 13.02
CA TYR A 75 0.07 -1.94 12.84
C TYR A 75 -0.15 -2.88 14.03
N GLU A 76 -0.30 -2.35 15.24
CA GLU A 76 -0.61 -3.09 16.45
C GLU A 76 -1.92 -3.84 16.38
N PHE A 77 -2.91 -3.31 15.66
CA PHE A 77 -4.18 -3.97 15.44
C PHE A 77 -3.99 -5.27 14.64
N TYR A 78 -3.26 -5.19 13.52
CA TYR A 78 -2.96 -6.36 12.69
C TYR A 78 -2.06 -7.37 13.41
N LYS A 79 -1.07 -6.91 14.18
CA LYS A 79 -0.24 -7.79 15.03
C LYS A 79 -1.07 -8.51 16.09
N TRP A 80 -2.02 -7.82 16.69
CA TRP A 80 -2.91 -8.41 17.68
C TRP A 80 -3.80 -9.49 17.05
N LEU A 81 -4.38 -9.25 15.88
CA LEU A 81 -5.17 -10.26 15.15
C LEU A 81 -4.36 -11.53 14.83
N GLU A 82 -3.09 -11.37 14.40
CA GLU A 82 -2.21 -12.51 14.12
C GLU A 82 -1.90 -13.34 15.38
N ILE A 83 -1.79 -12.69 16.54
CA ILE A 83 -1.58 -13.36 17.83
C ILE A 83 -2.87 -14.05 18.28
N GLU A 84 -4.01 -13.39 18.16
CA GLU A 84 -5.31 -13.91 18.58
C GLU A 84 -5.66 -15.17 17.79
N PHE A 85 -5.48 -15.14 16.46
CA PHE A 85 -5.69 -16.31 15.60
C PHE A 85 -4.82 -17.52 16.00
N LYS A 86 -3.56 -17.29 16.43
CA LYS A 86 -2.69 -18.37 16.91
C LYS A 86 -3.11 -18.95 18.26
N ASN A 87 -3.73 -18.13 19.11
CA ASN A 87 -4.05 -18.50 20.48
C ASN A 87 -5.44 -19.14 20.61
N ASP A 88 -6.32 -18.91 19.64
CA ASP A 88 -7.69 -19.41 19.65
C ASP A 88 -7.90 -20.48 18.54
N PRO A 89 -8.06 -21.76 18.90
CA PRO A 89 -8.29 -22.84 17.94
C PRO A 89 -9.66 -22.78 17.25
N ASP A 90 -10.61 -22.01 17.77
CA ASP A 90 -11.94 -21.81 17.16
C ASP A 90 -11.99 -20.56 16.26
N ASN A 91 -10.92 -19.75 16.25
CA ASN A 91 -10.87 -18.54 15.44
C ASN A 91 -10.70 -18.90 13.97
N THR A 92 -11.65 -18.45 13.14
CA THR A 92 -11.66 -18.72 11.70
C THR A 92 -10.98 -17.65 10.87
N LEU A 93 -10.53 -16.55 11.48
CA LEU A 93 -9.96 -15.41 10.77
C LEU A 93 -8.44 -15.43 10.82
N ASP A 94 -7.81 -16.06 9.83
CA ASP A 94 -6.38 -15.87 9.56
C ASP A 94 -6.20 -14.54 8.81
N ILE A 95 -5.72 -13.51 9.53
CA ILE A 95 -5.47 -12.20 8.94
C ILE A 95 -4.40 -12.22 7.86
N LEU A 96 -3.42 -13.13 7.92
CA LEU A 96 -2.36 -13.22 6.93
C LEU A 96 -2.87 -13.83 5.63
N GLU A 97 -3.66 -14.90 5.72
CA GLU A 97 -4.30 -15.52 4.55
C GLU A 97 -5.31 -14.55 3.91
N PHE A 98 -6.08 -13.83 4.74
CA PHE A 98 -6.98 -12.79 4.24
C PHE A 98 -6.25 -11.69 3.47
N LEU A 99 -5.15 -11.16 4.01
CA LEU A 99 -4.37 -10.11 3.36
C LEU A 99 -3.69 -10.63 2.08
N GLU A 100 -3.15 -11.85 2.09
CA GLU A 100 -2.57 -12.49 0.90
C GLU A 100 -3.60 -12.61 -0.22
N ALA A 101 -4.80 -13.10 0.11
CA ALA A 101 -5.90 -13.20 -0.84
C ALA A 101 -6.32 -11.82 -1.39
N LEU A 102 -6.44 -10.82 -0.52
CA LEU A 102 -6.79 -9.45 -0.91
C LEU A 102 -5.76 -8.84 -1.87
N PHE A 103 -4.47 -8.89 -1.52
CA PHE A 103 -3.42 -8.33 -2.37
C PHE A 103 -3.29 -9.10 -3.69
N THR A 104 -3.43 -10.43 -3.67
CA THR A 104 -3.44 -11.24 -4.90
C THR A 104 -4.59 -10.87 -5.82
N ASP A 105 -5.78 -10.59 -5.26
CA ASP A 105 -6.95 -10.15 -6.03
C ASP A 105 -6.69 -8.79 -6.70
N ILE A 106 -6.18 -7.82 -5.94
CA ILE A 106 -5.80 -6.49 -6.44
C ILE A 106 -4.73 -6.59 -7.53
N GLU A 107 -3.68 -7.40 -7.33
CA GLU A 107 -2.63 -7.61 -8.32
C GLU A 107 -3.15 -8.24 -9.61
N THR A 108 -4.13 -9.15 -9.50
CA THR A 108 -4.65 -9.90 -10.64
C THR A 108 -5.71 -9.12 -11.43
N TYR A 109 -6.61 -8.41 -10.74
CA TYR A 109 -7.80 -7.80 -11.33
C TYR A 109 -7.80 -6.27 -11.28
N GLY A 110 -6.86 -5.67 -10.54
CA GLY A 110 -6.82 -4.24 -10.28
C GLY A 110 -7.82 -3.82 -9.21
N ILE A 111 -7.84 -2.50 -8.94
CA ILE A 111 -8.71 -1.89 -7.95
C ILE A 111 -10.06 -1.55 -8.61
N VAL A 112 -11.15 -1.73 -7.85
CA VAL A 112 -12.49 -1.35 -8.30
C VAL A 112 -12.58 0.17 -8.44
N PRO A 113 -13.03 0.71 -9.59
CA PRO A 113 -13.15 2.16 -9.76
C PRO A 113 -14.05 2.82 -8.71
N GLY A 114 -13.57 3.89 -8.08
CA GLY A 114 -14.32 4.65 -7.08
C GLY A 114 -14.22 4.11 -5.65
N THR A 115 -13.36 3.12 -5.39
CA THR A 115 -12.96 2.75 -4.04
C THR A 115 -11.66 3.45 -3.64
N ASP A 116 -11.45 3.66 -2.34
CA ASP A 116 -10.22 4.25 -1.78
C ASP A 116 -9.09 3.22 -1.55
N PHE A 117 -9.24 2.02 -2.09
CA PHE A 117 -8.18 1.02 -2.17
C PHE A 117 -7.16 1.38 -3.27
#